data_AF-A0A2V8UNI0-F1
#
_entry.id   AF-A0A2V8UNI0-F1
#
_cell.length_a   1.000
_cell.length_b   1.000
_cell.length_c   1.000
_cell.angle_alpha   90.00
_cell.angle_beta   90.00
_cell.angle_gamma   90.00
#
_symmetry.space_group_name_H-M   'P 1'
#
loop_
_entity.id
_entity.type
_entity.pdbx_description
1 polymer ?
#
loop_
_entity_poly.entity_id
_entity_poly.type
_entity_poly.pdbx_seq_one_letter_code
_entity_poly.pdbx_strand_id
1 'polypeptide(L)'
;MSRTEARNNSAIGLDVGTSRIVTARQANQDIKYDIQLNAFVTIPYSKMTENVLQKEGVPHAVEGNDIVVHGNESERFADLLNKEIRRTMTRGVLNPDEPDSVRLIREITASLAGKGEKGQKLCFTVPAAPLGAEENLTYHEATIRQILNDLGFDAKSINEGLAVI
;
A
#
# COMPACT_ATOMS: atom_id res chain seq x y z
N MET A 1 -39.48 11.28 -3.39
CA MET A 1 -38.90 10.51 -4.51
C MET A 1 -37.42 10.32 -4.21
N SER A 2 -37.02 9.05 -4.03
CA SER A 2 -35.72 8.65 -3.49
C SER A 2 -34.58 9.04 -4.43
N ARG A 3 -33.56 9.70 -3.87
CA ARG A 3 -32.29 10.00 -4.53
C ARG A 3 -31.54 8.68 -4.61
N THR A 4 -31.71 7.98 -5.73
CA THR A 4 -31.01 6.75 -6.08
C THR A 4 -29.53 6.89 -5.72
N GLU A 5 -29.05 5.97 -4.88
CA GLU A 5 -27.64 5.75 -4.57
C GLU A 5 -26.86 5.70 -5.89
N ALA A 6 -26.16 6.79 -6.20
CA ALA A 6 -25.17 6.78 -7.25
C ALA A 6 -24.09 5.79 -6.79
N ARG A 7 -24.11 4.58 -7.38
CA ARG A 7 -23.01 3.62 -7.24
C ARG A 7 -21.71 4.38 -7.48
N ASN A 8 -20.90 4.51 -6.42
CA ASN A 8 -19.63 5.23 -6.44
C ASN A 8 -18.61 4.41 -7.23
N ASN A 9 -18.81 4.31 -8.55
CA ASN A 9 -17.85 3.74 -9.49
C ASN A 9 -16.77 4.79 -9.86
N SER A 10 -16.42 5.66 -8.90
CA SER A 10 -15.39 6.66 -9.09
C SER A 10 -14.03 5.97 -9.16
N ALA A 11 -13.20 6.44 -10.09
CA ALA A 11 -11.84 5.93 -10.21
C ALA A 11 -11.03 6.26 -8.95
N ILE A 12 -10.17 5.34 -8.54
CA ILE A 12 -9.21 5.55 -7.43
C ILE A 12 -7.84 5.85 -8.02
N GLY A 13 -7.17 6.88 -7.52
CA GLY A 13 -5.75 7.10 -7.75
C GLY A 13 -4.93 6.42 -6.67
N LEU A 14 -3.80 5.80 -7.04
CA LEU A 14 -2.87 5.18 -6.11
C LEU A 14 -1.43 5.56 -6.47
N ASP A 15 -0.70 6.13 -5.54
CA ASP A 15 0.74 6.33 -5.67
C ASP A 15 1.47 5.33 -4.78
N VAL A 16 2.26 4.44 -5.37
CA VAL A 16 3.03 3.41 -4.66
C VAL A 16 4.49 3.87 -4.57
N GLY A 17 4.72 4.85 -3.70
CA GLY A 17 6.03 5.46 -3.54
C GLY A 17 6.97 4.67 -2.62
N THR A 18 8.28 4.99 -2.73
CA THR A 18 9.31 4.37 -1.87
C THR A 18 9.10 4.69 -0.39
N SER A 19 8.68 5.92 -0.07
CA SER A 19 8.47 6.34 1.31
C SER A 19 7.05 6.05 1.79
N ARG A 20 6.05 6.34 0.96
CA ARG A 20 4.63 6.28 1.33
C ARG A 20 3.80 5.74 0.18
N ILE A 21 2.67 5.13 0.55
CA ILE A 21 1.62 4.74 -0.37
C ILE A 21 0.44 5.67 -0.12
N VAL A 22 -0.08 6.28 -1.19
CA VAL A 22 -1.12 7.30 -1.13
C VAL A 22 -2.28 6.89 -2.02
N THR A 23 -3.50 6.92 -1.48
CA THR A 23 -4.72 6.81 -2.30
C THR A 23 -5.41 8.15 -2.41
N ALA A 24 -5.96 8.44 -3.59
CA ALA A 24 -6.79 9.59 -3.88
C ALA A 24 -8.18 9.13 -4.35
N ARG A 25 -9.23 9.70 -3.77
CA ARG A 25 -10.63 9.40 -4.12
C ARG A 25 -11.45 10.68 -4.23
N GLN A 26 -12.31 10.76 -5.25
CA GLN A 26 -13.30 11.82 -5.32
C GLN A 26 -14.33 11.65 -4.20
N ALA A 27 -14.50 12.68 -3.37
CA ALA A 27 -15.52 12.77 -2.34
C ALA A 27 -16.31 14.08 -2.57
N ASN A 28 -17.48 13.97 -3.19
CA ASN A 28 -18.28 15.12 -3.64
C ASN A 28 -17.49 16.01 -4.62
N GLN A 29 -17.16 17.23 -4.23
CA GLN A 29 -16.38 18.19 -5.03
C GLN A 29 -14.89 18.21 -4.66
N ASP A 30 -14.51 17.49 -3.60
CA ASP A 30 -13.14 17.44 -3.08
C ASP A 30 -12.45 16.12 -3.38
N ILE A 31 -11.13 16.10 -3.26
CA ILE A 31 -10.32 14.88 -3.31
C ILE A 31 -9.90 14.53 -1.89
N LYS A 32 -10.26 13.34 -1.45
CA LYS A 32 -9.78 12.77 -0.19
C LYS A 32 -8.51 11.97 -0.45
N TYR A 33 -7.50 12.21 0.39
CA TYR A 33 -6.27 11.42 0.41
C TYR A 33 -6.20 10.58 1.68
N ASP A 34 -5.83 9.31 1.53
CA ASP A 34 -5.45 8.43 2.63
C ASP A 34 -4.00 7.97 2.41
N ILE A 35 -3.18 7.97 3.46
CA ILE A 35 -1.72 7.84 3.36
C ILE A 35 -1.21 6.82 4.39
N GLN A 36 -0.34 5.91 3.95
CA GLN A 36 0.41 5.00 4.83
C GLN A 36 1.92 5.06 4.53
N LEU A 37 2.73 4.94 5.58
CA LEU A 37 4.16 4.72 5.46
C LEU A 37 4.41 3.38 4.77
N ASN A 38 5.28 3.37 3.77
CA ASN A 38 5.68 2.16 3.07
C ASN A 38 6.80 1.44 3.83
N ALA A 39 6.47 0.97 5.02
CA ALA A 39 7.43 0.38 5.93
C ALA A 39 6.75 -0.55 6.94
N PHE A 40 7.59 -1.35 7.59
CA PHE A 40 7.15 -2.31 8.60
C PHE A 40 8.27 -2.65 9.57
N VAL A 41 7.90 -3.22 10.71
CA VAL A 41 8.81 -3.74 11.73
C VAL A 41 8.31 -5.10 12.20
N THR A 42 9.25 -6.03 12.40
CA THR A 42 8.97 -7.36 12.94
C THR A 42 9.35 -7.37 14.42
N ILE A 43 8.41 -7.77 15.28
CA ILE A 43 8.59 -7.81 16.73
C ILE A 43 8.19 -9.20 17.24
N PRO A 44 8.82 -9.71 18.31
CA PRO A 44 8.44 -11.01 18.86
C PRO A 44 6.98 -11.03 19.30
N TYR A 45 6.30 -12.14 19.05
CA TYR A 45 4.92 -12.33 19.46
C TYR A 45 4.77 -12.27 20.98
N SER A 46 3.77 -11.50 21.41
CA SER A 46 3.26 -11.52 22.77
C SER A 46 1.77 -11.25 22.70
N LYS A 47 0.98 -12.04 23.42
CA LYS A 47 -0.47 -11.83 23.49
C LYS A 47 -0.82 -10.45 24.02
N MET A 48 -0.01 -9.90 24.92
CA MET A 48 -0.17 -8.54 25.43
C MET A 48 0.03 -7.51 24.32
N THR A 49 1.08 -7.63 23.52
CA THR A 49 1.39 -6.71 22.42
C THR A 49 0.32 -6.77 21.32
N GLU A 50 -0.10 -7.98 20.93
CA GLU A 50 -1.18 -8.18 19.96
C GLU A 50 -2.48 -7.49 20.42
N ASN A 51 -2.87 -7.67 21.69
CA ASN A 51 -4.08 -7.05 22.24
C ASN A 51 -3.99 -5.52 22.24
N VAL A 52 -2.81 -4.94 22.50
CA VAL A 52 -2.61 -3.48 22.44
C VAL A 52 -2.75 -2.99 21.01
N LEU A 53 -2.10 -3.64 20.04
CA LEU A 53 -2.19 -3.28 18.62
C LEU A 53 -3.64 -3.34 18.11
N GLN A 54 -4.38 -4.39 18.49
CA GLN A 54 -5.81 -4.53 18.15
C GLN A 54 -6.66 -3.41 18.76
N LYS A 55 -6.44 -3.09 20.04
CA LYS A 55 -7.19 -2.04 20.74
C LYS A 55 -6.95 -0.66 20.12
N GLU A 56 -5.72 -0.37 19.72
CA GLU A 56 -5.32 0.91 19.14
C GLU A 56 -5.57 0.97 17.61
N GLY A 57 -6.08 -0.11 17.00
CA GLY A 57 -6.35 -0.16 15.56
C GLY A 57 -5.10 -0.08 14.70
N VAL A 58 -3.94 -0.50 15.23
CA VAL A 58 -2.67 -0.46 14.52
C VAL A 58 -2.64 -1.60 13.50
N PRO A 59 -2.34 -1.34 12.21
CA PRO A 59 -2.23 -2.41 11.22
C PRO A 59 -1.10 -3.39 11.54
N HIS A 60 -1.45 -4.68 11.69
CA HIS A 60 -0.50 -5.74 12.03
C HIS A 60 -0.95 -7.12 11.53
N ALA A 61 0.00 -8.04 11.41
CA ALA A 61 -0.23 -9.47 11.15
C ALA A 61 0.57 -10.33 12.14
N VAL A 62 0.01 -11.47 12.56
CA VAL A 62 0.72 -12.45 13.39
C VAL A 62 1.27 -13.56 12.49
N GLU A 63 2.57 -13.80 12.58
CA GLU A 63 3.32 -14.73 11.72
C GLU A 63 4.17 -15.67 12.56
N GLY A 64 3.61 -16.83 12.88
CA GLY A 64 4.28 -17.81 13.74
C GLY A 64 4.59 -17.21 15.11
N ASN A 65 5.87 -16.94 15.37
CA ASN A 65 6.34 -16.37 16.64
C ASN A 65 6.60 -14.86 16.57
N ASP A 66 6.20 -14.20 15.50
CA ASP A 66 6.40 -12.77 15.30
C ASP A 66 5.08 -12.04 15.05
N ILE A 67 5.10 -10.72 15.26
CA ILE A 67 4.08 -9.77 14.83
C ILE A 67 4.76 -8.82 13.85
N VAL A 68 4.16 -8.67 12.67
CA VAL A 68 4.59 -7.68 11.68
C VAL A 68 3.67 -6.47 11.79
N VAL A 69 4.21 -5.36 12.26
CA VAL A 69 3.52 -4.07 12.33
C VAL A 69 3.89 -3.25 11.10
N HIS A 70 2.90 -2.75 10.36
CA HIS A 70 3.13 -2.04 9.10
C HIS A 70 2.41 -0.69 9.07
N GLY A 71 2.79 0.17 8.12
CA GLY A 71 2.17 1.48 7.96
C GLY A 71 2.72 2.52 8.93
N ASN A 72 1.95 3.58 9.15
CA ASN A 72 2.40 4.80 9.85
C ASN A 72 2.96 4.55 11.26
N GLU A 73 2.44 3.57 11.99
CA GLU A 73 2.88 3.29 13.36
C GLU A 73 4.15 2.42 13.42
N SER A 74 4.56 1.80 12.30
CA SER A 74 5.72 0.88 12.31
C SER A 74 7.02 1.55 12.76
N GLU A 75 7.25 2.81 12.41
CA GLU A 75 8.42 3.59 12.83
C GLU A 75 8.43 3.84 14.34
N ARG A 76 7.28 4.23 14.90
CA ARG A 76 7.14 4.43 16.34
C ARG A 76 7.39 3.14 17.12
N PHE A 77 6.90 2.01 16.64
CA PHE A 77 7.14 0.71 17.28
C PHE A 77 8.60 0.26 17.12
N ALA A 78 9.23 0.55 15.98
CA ALA A 78 10.64 0.30 15.77
C ALA A 78 11.50 1.07 16.78
N ASP A 79 11.23 2.36 16.99
CA ASP A 79 11.92 3.21 17.96
C ASP A 79 11.72 2.71 19.40
N LEU A 80 10.48 2.42 19.80
CA LEU A 80 10.15 1.95 21.15
C LEU A 80 10.83 0.63 21.52
N LEU A 81 11.04 -0.24 20.54
CA LEU A 81 11.59 -1.58 20.73
C LEU A 81 13.06 -1.68 20.29
N ASN A 82 13.68 -0.55 19.91
CA ASN A 82 15.04 -0.47 19.38
C ASN A 82 15.29 -1.50 18.26
N LYS A 83 14.37 -1.54 17.29
CA LYS A 83 14.40 -2.37 16.10
C LYS A 83 14.61 -1.51 14.86
N GLU A 84 15.18 -2.09 13.82
CA GLU A 84 15.28 -1.43 12.53
C GLU A 84 13.99 -1.57 11.74
N ILE A 85 13.59 -0.47 11.08
CA ILE A 85 12.45 -0.46 10.18
C ILE A 85 12.86 -1.02 8.80
N ARG A 86 12.01 -1.87 8.22
CA ARG A 86 12.19 -2.47 6.89
C ARG A 86 11.29 -1.77 5.87
N ARG A 87 11.72 -1.77 4.61
CA ARG A 87 11.05 -1.08 3.49
C ARG A 87 10.75 -2.07 2.38
N THR A 88 9.53 -2.02 1.84
CA THR A 88 9.11 -2.90 0.72
C THR A 88 9.63 -2.43 -0.65
N MET A 89 10.19 -1.22 -0.70
CA MET A 89 10.66 -0.58 -1.92
C MET A 89 12.04 0.02 -1.72
N THR A 90 12.83 0.04 -2.81
CA THR A 90 14.13 0.69 -2.88
C THR A 90 14.29 1.33 -4.25
N ARG A 91 14.81 2.56 -4.31
CA ARG A 91 15.06 3.29 -5.56
C ARG A 91 13.86 3.32 -6.53
N GLY A 92 12.66 3.53 -6.00
CA GLY A 92 11.43 3.66 -6.80
C GLY A 92 10.74 2.35 -7.17
N VAL A 93 11.35 1.18 -6.94
CA VAL A 93 10.78 -0.13 -7.30
C VAL A 93 10.67 -1.06 -6.09
N LEU A 94 10.01 -2.21 -6.24
CA LEU A 94 9.96 -3.24 -5.18
C LEU A 94 11.38 -3.63 -4.79
N ASN A 95 11.61 -3.84 -3.49
CA ASN A 95 12.91 -4.26 -2.98
C ASN A 95 13.08 -5.78 -3.19
N PRO A 96 14.00 -6.22 -4.09
CA PRO A 96 14.17 -7.64 -4.40
C PRO A 96 14.81 -8.43 -3.24
N ASP A 97 15.53 -7.74 -2.35
CA ASP A 97 16.20 -8.35 -1.20
C ASP A 97 15.26 -8.50 0.01
N GLU A 98 14.03 -8.01 -0.10
CA GLU A 98 13.03 -8.02 0.96
C GLU A 98 11.88 -8.98 0.62
N PRO A 99 11.90 -10.23 1.14
CA PRO A 99 10.94 -11.27 0.80
C PRO A 99 9.49 -10.92 1.17
N ASP A 100 9.27 -10.06 2.15
CA ASP A 100 7.94 -9.65 2.60
C ASP A 100 7.32 -8.53 1.74
N SER A 101 8.09 -7.93 0.81
CA SER A 101 7.68 -6.74 0.05
C SER A 101 6.32 -6.88 -0.62
N VAL A 102 6.12 -7.95 -1.39
CA VAL A 102 4.90 -8.16 -2.19
C VAL A 102 3.68 -8.31 -1.28
N ARG A 103 3.83 -9.07 -0.19
CA ARG A 103 2.77 -9.31 0.78
C ARG A 103 2.39 -8.02 1.50
N LEU A 104 3.37 -7.26 1.97
CA LEU A 104 3.11 -6.02 2.71
C LEU A 104 2.60 -4.89 1.84
N ILE A 105 3.06 -4.78 0.59
CA ILE A 105 2.43 -3.89 -0.38
C ILE A 105 0.95 -4.24 -0.55
N ARG A 106 0.61 -5.53 -0.67
CA ARG A 106 -0.79 -5.97 -0.74
C ARG A 106 -1.58 -5.57 0.51
N GLU A 107 -1.04 -5.77 1.70
CA GLU A 107 -1.70 -5.41 2.97
C GLU A 107 -1.93 -3.89 3.08
N ILE A 108 -0.89 -3.08 2.85
CA ILE A 108 -0.98 -1.62 2.92
C ILE A 108 -1.94 -1.10 1.85
N THR A 109 -1.82 -1.58 0.62
CA THR A 109 -2.70 -1.16 -0.48
C THR A 109 -4.14 -1.58 -0.23
N ALA A 110 -4.39 -2.77 0.31
CA ALA A 110 -5.74 -3.21 0.69
C ALA A 110 -6.32 -2.34 1.81
N SER A 111 -5.50 -1.94 2.79
CA SER A 111 -5.94 -1.05 3.89
C SER A 111 -6.37 0.33 3.38
N LEU A 112 -5.69 0.84 2.35
CA LEU A 112 -5.95 2.15 1.75
C LEU A 112 -7.07 2.09 0.73
N ALA A 113 -6.93 1.23 -0.27
CA ALA A 113 -7.81 1.11 -1.43
C ALA A 113 -9.09 0.30 -1.16
N GLY A 114 -9.08 -0.57 -0.14
CA GLY A 114 -10.18 -1.49 0.13
C GLY A 114 -10.27 -2.61 -0.91
N LYS A 115 -11.46 -3.22 -1.01
CA LYS A 115 -11.78 -4.18 -2.07
C LYS A 115 -12.50 -3.47 -3.21
N GLY A 116 -12.08 -3.78 -4.43
CA GLY A 116 -12.69 -3.26 -5.64
C GLY A 116 -14.02 -3.93 -5.95
N GLU A 117 -14.92 -3.16 -6.57
CA GLU A 117 -16.12 -3.68 -7.20
C GLU A 117 -15.87 -4.04 -8.67
N LYS A 118 -16.74 -4.87 -9.24
CA LYS A 118 -16.60 -5.30 -10.64
C LYS A 118 -16.58 -4.09 -11.59
N GLY A 119 -15.45 -3.89 -12.26
CA GLY A 119 -15.25 -2.80 -13.22
C GLY A 119 -14.87 -1.46 -12.58
N GLN A 120 -14.58 -1.43 -11.27
CA GLN A 120 -14.07 -0.26 -10.60
C GLN A 120 -12.63 0.00 -11.03
N LYS A 121 -12.38 1.18 -11.59
CA LYS A 121 -11.08 1.56 -12.11
C LYS A 121 -10.14 2.02 -10.99
N LEU A 122 -8.89 1.59 -11.07
CA LEU A 122 -7.82 2.12 -10.22
C LEU A 122 -6.60 2.45 -11.08
N CYS A 123 -6.18 3.71 -11.04
CA CYS A 123 -4.98 4.18 -11.74
C CYS A 123 -3.83 4.28 -10.75
N PHE A 124 -2.71 3.60 -11.01
CA PHE A 124 -1.54 3.62 -10.14
C PHE A 124 -0.31 4.18 -10.84
N THR A 125 0.55 4.88 -10.11
CA THR A 125 1.81 5.42 -10.65
C THR A 125 2.87 4.32 -10.79
N VAL A 126 3.72 4.46 -11.81
CA VAL A 126 4.97 3.73 -11.94
C VAL A 126 6.11 4.73 -12.17
N PRO A 127 7.29 4.52 -11.57
CA PRO A 127 8.41 5.43 -11.78
C PRO A 127 8.86 5.40 -13.24
N ALA A 128 9.62 6.42 -13.66
CA ALA A 128 10.32 6.35 -14.93
C ALA A 128 11.33 5.20 -14.93
N ALA A 129 11.53 4.56 -16.09
CA ALA A 129 12.53 3.51 -16.23
C ALA A 129 13.92 4.04 -15.89
N PRO A 130 14.58 3.54 -14.85
CA PRO A 130 15.98 3.86 -14.60
C PRO A 130 16.82 3.24 -15.73
N LEU A 131 17.82 3.98 -16.21
CA LEU A 131 18.76 3.46 -17.21
C LEU A 131 19.40 2.17 -16.70
N GLY A 132 19.18 1.06 -17.40
CA GLY A 132 19.74 -0.26 -17.06
C GLY A 132 18.99 -1.06 -15.98
N ALA A 133 17.79 -0.65 -15.57
CA ALA A 133 16.96 -1.37 -14.58
C ALA A 133 15.55 -1.68 -15.10
N GLU A 134 15.40 -1.87 -16.41
CA GLU A 134 14.13 -2.08 -17.11
C GLU A 134 13.40 -3.35 -16.63
N GLU A 135 14.13 -4.41 -16.31
CA GLU A 135 13.56 -5.66 -15.78
C GLU A 135 12.91 -5.45 -14.41
N ASN A 136 13.56 -4.71 -13.51
CA ASN A 136 13.03 -4.40 -12.19
C ASN A 136 11.75 -3.56 -12.27
N LEU A 137 11.71 -2.61 -13.22
CA LEU A 137 10.51 -1.82 -13.48
C LEU A 137 9.36 -2.70 -14.00
N THR A 138 9.64 -3.57 -14.97
CA THR A 138 8.66 -4.48 -15.55
C THR A 138 8.06 -5.40 -14.49
N TYR A 139 8.93 -5.97 -13.63
CA TYR A 139 8.50 -6.78 -12.49
C TYR A 139 7.65 -5.97 -11.52
N HIS A 140 8.12 -4.79 -11.10
CA HIS A 140 7.38 -3.90 -10.20
C HIS A 140 5.98 -3.60 -10.74
N GLU A 141 5.85 -3.11 -11.98
CA GLU A 141 4.55 -2.78 -12.57
C GLU A 141 3.62 -4.00 -12.65
N ALA A 142 4.14 -5.15 -13.10
CA ALA A 142 3.36 -6.37 -13.22
C ALA A 142 2.85 -6.86 -11.84
N THR A 143 3.71 -6.82 -10.82
CA THR A 143 3.36 -7.25 -9.46
C THR A 143 2.31 -6.33 -8.83
N ILE A 144 2.48 -5.00 -8.92
CA ILE A 144 1.49 -4.05 -8.38
C ILE A 144 0.16 -4.23 -9.10
N ARG A 145 0.16 -4.35 -10.43
CA ARG A 145 -1.05 -4.59 -11.22
C ARG A 145 -1.76 -5.87 -10.79
N GLN A 146 -1.02 -6.96 -10.59
CA GLN A 146 -1.60 -8.23 -10.14
C GLN A 146 -2.25 -8.09 -8.77
N ILE A 147 -1.57 -7.46 -7.80
CA ILE A 147 -2.11 -7.20 -6.47
C ILE A 147 -3.45 -6.46 -6.55
N LEU A 148 -3.51 -5.39 -7.36
CA LEU A 148 -4.70 -4.57 -7.50
C LEU A 148 -5.85 -5.30 -8.21
N ASN A 149 -5.54 -6.10 -9.22
CA ASN A 149 -6.53 -6.95 -9.89
C ASN A 149 -7.09 -8.01 -8.94
N ASP A 150 -6.24 -8.64 -8.12
CA ASP A 150 -6.67 -9.60 -7.09
C ASP A 150 -7.56 -8.95 -6.03
N LEU A 151 -7.38 -7.65 -5.75
CA LEU A 151 -8.25 -6.88 -4.88
C LEU A 151 -9.60 -6.51 -5.53
N GLY A 152 -9.78 -6.78 -6.83
CA GLY A 152 -11.03 -6.60 -7.56
C GLY A 152 -11.09 -5.38 -8.48
N PHE A 153 -9.99 -4.64 -8.64
CA PHE A 153 -9.94 -3.43 -9.48
C PHE A 153 -9.61 -3.74 -10.95
N ASP A 154 -10.08 -2.89 -11.86
CA ASP A 154 -9.54 -2.77 -13.23
C ASP A 154 -8.33 -1.80 -13.18
N ALA A 155 -7.15 -2.37 -12.92
CA ALA A 155 -5.94 -1.60 -12.62
C ALA A 155 -5.20 -1.13 -13.89
N LYS A 156 -4.86 0.16 -13.95
CA LYS A 156 -4.06 0.78 -15.02
C LYS A 156 -2.88 1.55 -14.45
N SER A 157 -1.73 1.45 -15.09
CA SER A 157 -0.54 2.20 -14.71
C SER A 157 -0.47 3.54 -15.46
N ILE A 158 0.18 4.52 -14.85
CA ILE A 158 0.59 5.80 -15.47
C ILE A 158 2.01 6.14 -15.04
N ASN A 159 2.79 6.75 -15.92
CA ASN A 159 4.10 7.27 -15.56
C ASN A 159 3.96 8.38 -14.49
N GLU A 160 4.69 8.28 -13.39
CA GLU A 160 4.65 9.23 -12.26
C GLU A 160 4.89 10.68 -12.71
N GLY A 161 5.83 10.91 -13.64
CA GLY A 161 6.10 12.24 -14.18
C GLY A 161 4.96 12.85 -15.00
N LEU A 162 4.02 12.03 -15.49
CA LEU A 162 2.79 12.49 -16.14
C LEU A 162 1.62 12.68 -15.18
N ALA A 163 1.77 12.25 -13.92
CA ALA A 163 0.76 12.36 -12.88
C ALA A 163 0.95 13.59 -11.96
N VAL A 164 2.05 14.33 -12.13
CA VAL A 164 2.30 15.59 -11.42
C VAL A 164 1.42 16.70 -12.02
N ILE A 165 0.75 17.45 -11.14
CA ILE A 165 -0.14 18.59 -11.46
C ILE A 165 0.43 19.91 -10.93
#